data_AF-A0A1X6ZEH7-F1
#
_entry.id   AF-A0A1X6ZEH7-F1
#
_cell.length_a   1.000
_cell.length_b   1.000
_cell.length_c   1.000
_cell.angle_alpha   90.00
_cell.angle_beta   90.00
_cell.angle_gamma   90.00
#
_symmetry.space_group_name_H-M   'P 1'
#
loop_
_entity.id
_entity.type
_entity.pdbx_description
1 polymer ?
#
loop_
_entity_poly.entity_id
_entity_poly.type
_entity_poly.pdbx_seq_one_letter_code
_entity_poly.pdbx_strand_id
1 'polypeptide(L)' 'MKDIPVLFRDAQSDPKSEALPLIWENRADFERKGNSAYLAVSALDTHSLDGLRSTLLSVGNTCLDCHQKYRKEKH' A
#
# COMPACT_ATOMS: atom_id res chain seq x y z
N MET A 1 1.48 9.93 -11.09
CA MET A 1 1.42 8.59 -10.45
C MET A 1 -0.04 8.18 -10.50
N LYS A 2 -0.39 6.93 -10.87
CA LYS A 2 -1.78 6.47 -10.72
C LYS A 2 -1.96 6.09 -9.26
N ASP A 3 -2.90 6.73 -8.57
CA ASP A 3 -3.19 6.40 -7.17
C ASP A 3 -3.65 4.95 -7.10
N ILE A 4 -3.08 4.17 -6.16
CA ILE A 4 -3.37 2.74 -5.97
C ILE A 4 -4.88 2.46 -6.06
N PRO A 5 -5.79 3.20 -5.41
CA PRO A 5 -7.23 2.92 -5.47
C PRO A 5 -7.88 3.02 -6.85
N VAL A 6 -7.32 3.83 -7.74
CA VAL A 6 -7.85 3.99 -9.11
C VAL A 6 -7.64 2.70 -9.91
N LEU A 7 -6.55 1.97 -9.66
CA LEU A 7 -6.24 0.70 -10.32
C LEU A 7 -7.15 -0.45 -9.85
N PHE A 8 -7.80 -0.30 -8.69
CA PHE A 8 -8.72 -1.29 -8.11
C PHE A 8 -10.18 -0.79 -8.14
N ARG A 9 -10.52 0.13 -9.07
CA ARG A 9 -11.88 0.68 -9.18
C ARG A 9 -12.92 -0.41 -9.33
N ASP A 10 -12.72 -1.31 -10.28
CA ASP A 10 -13.63 -2.40 -10.57
C ASP A 10 -13.15 -3.70 -9.91
N ALA A 11 -14.10 -4.53 -9.49
CA ALA A 11 -13.80 -5.86 -8.98
C ALA A 11 -13.21 -6.75 -10.08
N GLN A 12 -12.09 -7.42 -9.79
CA GLN A 12 -11.40 -8.29 -10.74
C GLN A 12 -10.97 -9.59 -10.05
N SER A 13 -10.98 -10.70 -10.78
CA SER A 13 -10.67 -12.02 -10.23
C SER A 13 -9.59 -12.76 -11.02
N ASP A 14 -8.63 -12.03 -11.60
CA ASP A 14 -7.52 -12.63 -12.33
C ASP A 14 -6.82 -13.68 -11.44
N PRO A 15 -6.75 -14.96 -11.86
CA PRO A 15 -6.16 -16.03 -11.06
C PRO A 15 -4.66 -15.82 -10.78
N LYS A 16 -3.96 -15.02 -11.60
CA LYS A 16 -2.56 -14.64 -11.36
C LYS A 16 -2.41 -13.49 -10.37
N SER A 17 -3.50 -12.80 -10.03
CA SER A 17 -3.47 -11.72 -9.06
C SER A 17 -3.35 -12.23 -7.64
N GLU A 18 -2.55 -11.52 -6.85
CA GLU A 18 -2.42 -11.71 -5.41
C GLU A 18 -3.40 -10.84 -4.61
N ALA A 19 -4.19 -10.00 -5.30
CA ALA A 19 -5.20 -9.17 -4.67
C ALA A 19 -6.33 -10.03 -4.08
N LEU A 20 -6.67 -9.81 -2.82
CA LEU A 20 -7.79 -10.46 -2.16
C LEU A 20 -9.10 -9.73 -2.46
N PRO A 21 -10.25 -10.44 -2.57
CA PRO A 21 -11.57 -9.82 -2.74
C PRO A 21 -11.92 -8.76 -1.70
N LEU A 22 -11.33 -8.88 -0.51
CA LEU A 22 -11.48 -7.97 0.61
C LEU A 22 -11.19 -6.50 0.24
N ILE A 23 -10.40 -6.23 -0.79
CA ILE A 23 -10.16 -4.88 -1.31
C ILE A 23 -11.47 -4.17 -1.65
N TRP A 24 -12.39 -4.86 -2.34
CA TRP A 24 -13.65 -4.28 -2.79
C TRP A 24 -14.72 -4.28 -1.68
N GLU A 25 -14.66 -5.25 -0.77
CA GLU A 25 -15.54 -5.31 0.41
C GLU A 25 -15.21 -4.20 1.42
N ASN A 26 -13.92 -3.89 1.59
CA ASN A 26 -13.41 -2.89 2.55
C ASN A 26 -12.78 -1.69 1.84
N ARG A 27 -13.46 -1.17 0.81
CA ARG A 27 -12.93 -0.15 -0.11
C ARG A 27 -12.38 1.09 0.58
N ALA A 28 -13.11 1.65 1.54
CA ALA A 28 -12.69 2.86 2.25
C ALA A 28 -11.39 2.66 3.04
N ASP A 29 -11.16 1.46 3.59
CA ASP A 29 -9.92 1.13 4.30
C ASP A 29 -8.75 0.94 3.34
N PHE A 30 -8.97 0.26 2.21
CA PHE A 30 -7.98 0.15 1.14
C PHE A 30 -7.56 1.53 0.60
N GLU A 31 -8.53 2.42 0.36
CA GLU A 31 -8.29 3.79 -0.09
C GLU A 31 -7.44 4.59 0.92
N ARG A 32 -7.78 4.52 2.21
CA ARG A 32 -6.98 5.16 3.27
C ARG A 32 -5.56 4.63 3.31
N LYS A 33 -5.35 3.31 3.27
CA LYS A 33 -4.00 2.72 3.31
C LYS A 33 -3.18 3.08 2.08
N GLY A 34 -3.79 3.08 0.89
CA GLY A 34 -3.14 3.55 -0.34
C GLY A 34 -2.68 5.00 -0.24
N ASN A 35 -3.53 5.87 0.32
CA ASN A 35 -3.17 7.27 0.55
C ASN A 35 -2.06 7.42 1.61
N SER A 36 -2.11 6.66 2.71
CA SER A 36 -1.05 6.65 3.72
C SER A 36 0.30 6.25 3.14
N ALA A 37 0.34 5.26 2.24
CA ALA A 37 1.57 4.87 1.53
C ALA A 37 2.11 6.01 0.65
N TYR A 38 1.23 6.70 -0.09
CA TYR A 38 1.63 7.86 -0.90
C TYR A 38 2.23 8.98 -0.03
N LEU A 39 1.59 9.30 1.09
CA LEU A 39 2.07 10.33 2.02
C LEU A 39 3.41 9.93 2.66
N ALA A 40 3.57 8.68 3.07
CA ALA A 40 4.81 8.19 3.68
C ALA A 40 5.98 8.25 2.69
N VAL A 41 5.77 7.85 1.42
CA VAL A 41 6.80 7.95 0.38
C VAL A 41 7.12 9.42 0.06
N SER A 42 6.11 10.30 0.02
CA SER A 42 6.31 11.73 -0.21
C SER A 42 7.10 12.41 0.91
N ALA A 43 7.03 11.86 2.13
CA ALA A 43 7.76 12.34 3.30
C ALA A 43 9.11 11.63 3.53
N LEU A 44 9.50 10.69 2.65
CA LEU A 44 10.77 9.98 2.75
C LEU A 44 11.93 10.96 2.52
N ASP A 45 12.79 11.13 3.53
CA ASP A 45 13.99 11.94 3.41
C ASP A 45 15.15 11.10 2.87
N THR A 46 15.52 11.33 1.62
CA THR A 46 16.64 10.64 0.96
C THR A 46 17.91 11.49 0.89
N HIS A 47 17.96 12.64 1.56
CA HIS A 47 19.08 13.59 1.45
C HIS A 47 20.24 13.28 2.41
N SER A 48 19.99 12.48 3.45
CA SER A 48 21.01 12.06 4.41
C SER A 48 20.74 10.67 4.97
N LEU A 49 21.76 10.03 5.54
CA LEU A 49 21.62 8.73 6.19
C LEU A 49 20.68 8.80 7.40
N ASP A 50 20.78 9.86 8.21
CA ASP A 50 19.93 10.02 9.39
C ASP A 50 18.49 10.36 9.02
N GLY A 51 18.29 11.23 8.01
CA GLY A 51 16.99 11.49 7.40
C GLY A 51 16.33 10.21 6.89
N LEU A 52 17.07 9.40 6.14
CA LEU A 52 16.59 8.12 5.63
C LEU A 52 16.24 7.16 6.75
N ARG A 53 17.13 6.99 7.74
CA ARG A 53 16.88 6.13 8.91
C ARG A 53 15.63 6.53 9.68
N SER A 54 15.38 7.84 9.82
CA SER A 54 14.23 8.35 10.57
C SER A 54 12.89 8.18 9.85
N THR A 55 12.89 8.14 8.50
CA THR A 55 11.67 8.15 7.68
C THR A 55 11.34 6.81 7.01
N LEU A 56 12.36 6.00 6.70
CA LEU A 56 12.21 4.75 5.93
C LEU A 56 11.28 3.72 6.60
N LEU A 57 11.32 3.61 7.93
CA LEU A 57 10.46 2.66 8.67
C LEU A 57 8.97 2.96 8.45
N SER A 58 8.59 4.25 8.35
CA SER A 58 7.21 4.64 8.12
C SER A 58 6.70 4.12 6.77
N VAL A 59 7.52 4.22 5.71
CA VAL A 59 7.21 3.64 4.40
C VAL A 59 7.02 2.12 4.51
N GLY A 60 7.96 1.42 5.16
CA GLY A 60 7.87 -0.03 5.36
C GLY A 60 6.59 -0.47 6.07
N ASN A 61 6.16 0.28 7.09
CA ASN A 61 4.92 0.02 7.81
C ASN A 61 3.69 0.16 6.91
N THR A 62 3.65 1.14 6.00
CA THR A 62 2.52 1.26 5.06
C THR A 62 2.43 0.09 4.08
N CYS A 63 3.58 -0.45 3.64
CA CYS A 63 3.63 -1.67 2.82
C CYS A 63 3.06 -2.88 3.58
N LEU A 64 3.50 -3.07 4.83
CA LEU A 64 3.09 -4.18 5.68
C LEU A 64 1.59 -4.12 6.00
N ASP A 65 1.11 -2.95 6.41
CA ASP A 65 -0.26 -2.70 6.85
C ASP A 65 -1.30 -2.95 5.73
N CYS A 66 -0.92 -2.74 4.47
CA CYS A 66 -1.75 -3.10 3.33
C CYS A 66 -1.63 -4.58 2.97
N HIS A 67 -0.40 -5.10 2.83
CA HIS A 67 -0.18 -6.47 2.36
C HIS A 67 -0.71 -7.53 3.31
N GLN A 68 -0.60 -7.35 4.62
CA GLN A 68 -1.14 -8.31 5.61
C GLN A 68 -2.65 -8.50 5.52
N LYS A 69 -3.38 -7.52 4.94
CA LYS A 69 -4.84 -7.55 4.85
C LYS A 69 -5.35 -7.84 3.44
N TYR A 70 -4.67 -7.32 2.42
CA TYR A 70 -5.21 -7.23 1.06
C TYR A 70 -4.43 -8.03 0.01
N ARG A 71 -3.27 -8.60 0.37
CA ARG A 71 -2.47 -9.44 -0.53
C ARG A 71 -2.46 -10.88 0.00
N LYS A 72 -2.55 -11.85 -0.89
CA LYS A 72 -2.31 -13.26 -0.55
C LYS A 72 -0.93 -13.41 0.10
N GLU A 73 -0.85 -14.14 1.20
CA GLU A 73 0.43 -14.50 1.81
C GLU A 73 1.25 -15.34 0.83
N LYS A 74 2.55 -15.05 0.72
CA LYS A 74 3.47 -15.89 -0.05
C LYS A 74 4.00 -16.95 0.89
N HIS A 75 3.81 -18.20 0.49
CA HIS A 75 4.22 -19.39 1.23
C HIS A 75 5.65 -19.74 0.81
#